data_AF-A0A2E0QZP1-F1
#
_entry.id   AF-A0A2E0QZP1-F1
#
_cell.length_a   1.000
_cell.length_b   1.000
_cell.length_c   1.000
_cell.angle_alpha   90.00
_cell.angle_beta   90.00
_cell.angle_gamma   90.00
#
_symmetry.space_group_name_H-M   'P 1'
#
loop_
_entity.id
_entity.type
_entity.pdbx_description
1 polymer ?
#
loop_
_entity_poly.entity_id
_entity_poly.type
_entity_poly.pdbx_seq_one_letter_code
_entity_poly.pdbx_strand_id
1 'polypeptide(L)' 'MTIKHQTVFDSDGKPTAALIPWEEFETLRDRLATLDDEQLSPEWKEEIDRRAKEIDEGTVELIDGEDFLNRLRNV' A
#
# COMPACT_ATOMS: atom_id res chain seq x y z
N MET A 1 33.24 1.13 11.32
CA MET A 1 32.35 2.08 12.02
C MET A 1 30.93 1.78 11.57
N THR A 2 30.01 1.53 12.49
CA THR A 2 28.62 1.15 12.16
C THR A 2 27.68 2.27 12.60
N ILE A 3 27.15 3.02 11.64
CA ILE A 3 26.14 4.05 11.90
C ILE A 3 24.76 3.39 11.79
N LYS A 4 23.94 3.47 12.83
CA LYS A 4 22.54 3.00 12.78
C LYS A 4 21.62 4.04 12.13
N HIS A 5 21.75 5.29 12.54
CA HIS A 5 21.22 6.45 11.84
C HIS A 5 21.94 7.70 12.37
N GLN A 6 21.99 8.76 11.57
CA GLN A 6 22.48 10.06 12.00
C GLN A 6 21.66 11.16 11.35
N THR A 7 21.11 12.08 12.14
CA THR A 7 20.38 13.24 11.64
C THR A 7 21.32 14.43 11.50
N VAL A 8 21.22 15.13 10.37
CA VAL A 8 21.93 16.38 10.08
C VAL A 8 20.95 17.52 10.30
N PHE A 9 21.37 18.53 11.05
CA PHE A 9 20.57 19.71 11.38
C PHE A 9 21.16 20.96 10.73
N ASP A 10 20.32 21.94 10.42
CA ASP A 10 20.78 23.29 10.01
C ASP A 10 21.22 24.14 11.21
N SER A 11 21.59 25.39 10.93
CA SER A 11 22.01 26.37 11.94
C SER A 11 20.93 26.71 12.97
N ASP A 12 19.66 26.49 12.65
CA ASP A 12 18.51 26.77 13.51
C ASP A 12 18.07 25.51 14.29
N GLY A 13 18.80 24.40 14.14
CA GLY A 13 18.51 23.14 14.80
C GLY A 13 17.38 22.34 14.15
N LYS A 14 16.98 22.67 12.92
CA LYS A 14 15.97 21.93 12.17
C LYS A 14 16.62 20.78 11.38
N PRO A 15 16.06 19.56 11.41
CA PRO A 15 16.61 18.43 10.66
C PRO A 15 16.48 18.67 9.15
N THR A 16 17.58 18.48 8.41
CA THR A 16 17.66 18.68 6.96
C THR A 16 18.02 17.41 6.18
N ALA A 17 18.72 16.47 6.81
CA ALA A 17 19.02 15.17 6.20
C ALA A 17 19.16 14.08 7.27
N ALA A 18 19.11 12.82 6.82
CA ALA A 18 19.44 11.66 7.64
C ALA A 18 20.37 10.73 6.86
N LEU A 19 21.41 10.22 7.53
CA LEU A 19 22.22 9.11 7.06
C LEU A 19 21.69 7.83 7.70
N ILE A 20 21.35 6.86 6.87
CA ILE A 20 20.90 5.52 7.27
C ILE A 20 21.69 4.47 6.50
N PRO A 21 21.78 3.21 7.00
CA PRO A 21 22.33 2.10 6.24
C PRO A 21 21.61 1.94 4.89
N TRP A 22 22.36 1.52 3.87
CA TRP A 22 21.80 1.32 2.53
C TRP A 22 20.64 0.31 2.52
N GLU A 23 20.78 -0.80 3.26
CA GLU A 23 19.73 -1.83 3.38
C GLU A 23 18.42 -1.28 3.99
N GLU A 24 18.53 -0.34 4.95
CA GLU A 24 17.36 0.33 5.53
C GLU A 24 16.71 1.28 4.52
N PHE A 25 17.52 1.99 3.72
CA PHE A 25 17.01 2.82 2.64
C PHE A 25 16.26 1.98 1.59
N GLU A 26 16.79 0.85 1.16
CA GLU A 26 16.14 -0.04 0.19
C GLU A 26 14.81 -0.57 0.72
N THR A 27 14.78 -0.99 1.99
CA THR A 27 13.55 -1.43 2.65
C THR A 27 12.48 -0.34 2.67
N LEU A 28 12.88 0.91 2.97
CA LEU A 28 11.96 2.05 2.98
C LEU A 28 11.49 2.40 1.56
N ARG A 29 12.40 2.42 0.58
CA ARG A 29 12.08 2.68 -0.83
C ARG A 29 11.06 1.68 -1.34
N ASP A 30 11.25 0.39 -1.10
CA ASP A 30 10.38 -0.65 -1.64
C ASP A 30 8.98 -0.59 -1.00
N ARG A 31 8.89 -0.28 0.31
CA ARG A 31 7.61 -0.04 1.00
C ARG A 31 6.90 1.22 0.54
N LEU A 32 7.65 2.27 0.21
CA LEU A 32 7.08 3.52 -0.28
C LEU A 32 6.68 3.41 -1.76
N ALA A 33 7.40 2.64 -2.57
CA ALA A 33 7.03 2.34 -3.94
C ALA A 33 5.68 1.61 -4.01
N THR A 34 5.40 0.70 -3.06
CA THR A 34 4.07 0.09 -2.95
C THR A 34 2.97 1.07 -2.50
N LEU A 35 3.33 2.18 -1.85
CA LEU A 35 2.36 3.19 -1.40
C LEU A 35 2.07 4.26 -2.47
N ASP A 36 3.04 4.56 -3.35
CA ASP A 36 2.86 5.53 -4.44
C ASP A 36 2.06 4.94 -5.63
N ASP A 37 2.10 3.61 -5.83
CA ASP A 37 1.32 2.89 -6.85
C ASP A 37 -0.13 2.56 -6.41
N GLU A 38 -0.51 2.86 -5.16
CA GLU A 38 -1.85 2.55 -4.62
C GLU A 38 -2.91 3.61 -4.92
N GLN A 39 -2.67 4.54 -5.85
CA GLN A 39 -3.78 5.30 -6.44
C GLN A 39 -4.49 4.42 -7.47
N LEU A 40 -5.54 3.73 -7.00
CA LEU A 40 -6.50 3.08 -7.90
C LEU A 40 -6.85 4.03 -9.04
N SER A 41 -6.79 3.53 -10.28
CA SER A 41 -7.19 4.31 -11.44
C SER A 41 -8.65 4.76 -11.27
N PRO A 42 -9.06 5.87 -11.90
CA PRO A 42 -10.45 6.35 -11.81
C PRO A 42 -11.48 5.27 -12.12
N GLU A 43 -11.19 4.41 -13.10
CA GLU A 43 -12.06 3.31 -13.52
C GLU A 43 -12.24 2.26 -12.42
N TRP A 44 -11.17 1.95 -11.68
CA TRP A 44 -11.25 1.01 -10.54
C TRP A 44 -11.98 1.61 -9.34
N LYS A 45 -11.86 2.92 -9.12
CA LYS A 45 -12.65 3.62 -8.09
C LYS A 45 -14.14 3.57 -8.42
N GLU A 46 -14.51 3.90 -9.66
CA GLU A 46 -15.88 3.83 -10.14
C GLU A 46 -16.46 2.40 -10.05
N GLU A 47 -15.66 1.38 -10.37
CA GLU A 47 -16.05 -0.02 -10.24
C GLU A 47 -16.36 -0.41 -8.79
N ILE A 48 -15.49 -0.01 -7.85
CA ILE A 48 -15.69 -0.28 -6.41
C ILE A 48 -16.95 0.41 -5.91
N ASP A 49 -17.14 1.69 -6.24
CA ASP A 49 -18.32 2.46 -5.82
C ASP A 49 -19.61 1.84 -6.37
N ARG A 50 -19.59 1.40 -7.64
CA ARG A 50 -20.74 0.72 -8.25
C ARG A 50 -21.06 -0.59 -7.54
N ARG A 51 -20.06 -1.43 -7.27
CA ARG A 51 -20.26 -2.71 -6.57
C ARG A 51 -20.71 -2.54 -5.12
N ALA A 52 -20.15 -1.55 -4.41
CA ALA A 52 -20.58 -1.25 -3.05
C ALA A 52 -22.07 -0.90 -3.02
N LYS A 53 -22.52 -0.05 -3.96
CA LYS A 53 -23.94 0.28 -4.11
C LYS A 53 -24.80 -0.94 -4.44
N GLU A 54 -24.37 -1.80 -5.36
CA GLU A 54 -25.10 -3.01 -5.71
C GLU A 54 -25.27 -3.95 -4.51
N ILE A 55 -24.24 -4.06 -3.66
CA ILE A 55 -24.28 -4.83 -2.41
C ILE A 55 -25.29 -4.23 -1.44
N ASP A 56 -25.22 -2.90 -1.20
CA ASP A 56 -26.12 -2.20 -0.28
C ASP A 56 -27.59 -2.26 -0.73
N GLU A 57 -27.83 -2.22 -2.04
CA GLU A 57 -29.16 -2.36 -2.64
C GLU A 57 -29.62 -3.82 -2.72
N GLY A 58 -28.76 -4.80 -2.41
CA GLY A 58 -29.06 -6.23 -2.50
C GLY A 58 -29.32 -6.70 -3.94
N THR A 59 -28.75 -6.03 -4.93
CA THR A 59 -28.93 -6.34 -6.36
C THR A 59 -27.91 -7.36 -6.88
N VAL A 60 -26.97 -7.78 -6.02
CA VAL A 60 -25.95 -8.80 -6.31
C VAL A 60 -25.94 -9.90 -5.25
N GLU A 61 -25.48 -11.09 -5.65
CA GLU A 61 -25.24 -12.21 -4.75
C GLU A 61 -23.76 -12.23 -4.34
N LEU A 62 -23.52 -12.15 -3.03
CA LEU A 62 -22.18 -12.32 -2.47
C LEU A 62 -21.87 -13.80 -2.31
N ILE A 63 -20.71 -14.21 -2.83
CA ILE A 63 -20.16 -15.54 -2.60
C ILE A 63 -19.13 -15.50 -1.48
N ASP A 64 -19.05 -16.57 -0.71
CA ASP A 64 -18.00 -16.72 0.28
C ASP A 64 -16.61 -16.79 -0.39
N GLY A 65 -15.65 -16.07 0.18
CA GLY A 65 -14.31 -15.94 -0.38
C GLY A 65 -13.50 -17.23 -0.33
N GLU A 66 -13.64 -18.03 0.74
CA GLU A 66 -12.95 -19.31 0.88
C GLU A 66 -13.52 -20.32 -0.12
N ASP A 67 -14.85 -20.36 -0.25
CA ASP A 67 -15.52 -21.22 -1.23
C ASP A 67 -15.10 -20.89 -2.66
N PHE A 68 -15.01 -19.61 -3.02
CA PHE A 68 -14.55 -19.17 -4.33
C PHE A 68 -13.10 -19.62 -4.62
N LEU A 69 -12.19 -19.42 -3.66
CA LEU A 69 -10.79 -19.83 -3.81
C LEU A 69 -10.63 -21.35 -3.88
N ASN A 70 -11.43 -22.09 -3.12
CA ASN A 70 -11.47 -23.54 -3.18
C ASN A 70 -11.95 -24.03 -4.55
N ARG A 71 -12.93 -23.37 -5.18
CA ARG A 71 -13.36 -23.70 -6.54
C ARG A 71 -12.23 -23.49 -7.55
N LEU A 72 -11.53 -22.35 -7.50
CA LEU A 72 -10.44 -22.04 -8.43
C LEU A 72 -9.27 -23.03 -8.37
N ARG A 73 -8.91 -23.51 -7.17
CA ARG A 73 -7.80 -24.47 -7.00
C ARG A 73 -8.11 -25.87 -7.54
N ASN A 74 -9.39 -26.19 -7.75
CA ASN A 74 -9.87 -27.49 -8.19
C ASN A 74 -10.31 -27.50 -9.66
N VAL A 75 -9.96 -26.46 -10.43
CA VAL A 75 -10.11 -26.36 -11.89
C VAL A 75 -8.77 -26.67 -12.56
#